data_AF-A0A7C6LN42-F1
#
_entry.id   AF-A0A7C6LN42-F1
#
_cell.length_a   1.000
_cell.length_b   1.000
_cell.length_c   1.000
_cell.angle_alpha   90.00
_cell.angle_beta   90.00
_cell.angle_gamma   90.00
#
_symmetry.space_group_name_H-M   'P 1'
#
loop_
_entity.id
_entity.type
_entity.pdbx_description
1 polymer ?
#
loop_
_entity_poly.entity_id
_entity_poly.type
_entity_poly.pdbx_seq_one_letter_code
_entity_poly.pdbx_strand_id
1 'polypeptide(L)' 'MFLKILFVLLLGAGVAYYEVPKLLQQQLKRELIVFGCFLLIGVALALATVLNLPVPNPTDAVEYIFRPVVRMLYPG' A
#
# COMPACT_ATOMS: atom_id res chain seq x y z
N MET A 1 8.15 7.95 -15.85
CA MET A 1 7.37 6.79 -15.37
C MET A 1 8.26 5.57 -15.13
N PHE A 2 9.02 5.10 -16.12
CA PHE A 2 9.86 3.90 -16.00
C PHE A 2 10.82 3.93 -14.80
N LEU A 3 11.54 5.04 -14.58
CA LEU A 3 12.46 5.18 -13.45
C LEU A 3 11.76 5.05 -12.08
N LYS A 4 10.53 5.58 -11.95
CA LYS A 4 9.74 5.48 -10.72
C LYS A 4 9.31 4.03 -10.44
N ILE A 5 8.88 3.31 -11.48
CA ILE A 5 8.51 1.89 -11.39
C ILE A 5 9.73 1.06 -10.97
N LEU A 6 10.88 1.30 -11.60
CA LEU A 6 12.13 0.62 -11.27
C LEU A 6 12.53 0.86 -9.80
N PHE A 7 12.40 2.10 -9.31
CA PHE A 7 12.67 2.44 -7.91
C PHE A 7 11.75 1.70 -6.93
N VAL A 8 10.44 1.66 -7.20
CA VAL A 8 9.48 0.95 -6.34
C VAL A 8 9.81 -0.55 -6.28
N LEU A 9 10.12 -1.16 -7.42
CA LEU A 9 10.53 -2.56 -7.50
C LEU A 9 11.85 -2.82 -6.78
N LEU A 10 12.85 -1.96 -6.95
CA LEU A 10 14.15 -2.06 -6.25
C LEU A 10 13.98 -1.97 -4.73
N LEU A 11 13.17 -1.04 -4.24
CA LEU A 11 12.88 -0.90 -2.82
C LEU A 11 12.15 -2.14 -2.28
N GLY A 12 11.10 -2.60 -2.96
CA GLY A 12 10.38 -3.81 -2.57
C GLY A 12 11.28 -5.05 -2.55
N ALA A 13 12.13 -5.21 -3.58
CA ALA A 13 13.10 -6.30 -3.65
C ALA A 13 14.18 -6.19 -2.57
N GLY A 14 14.65 -4.98 -2.25
CA GLY A 14 15.62 -4.75 -1.18
C GLY A 14 15.07 -5.10 0.20
N VAL A 15 13.83 -4.68 0.49
CA VAL A 15 13.13 -5.05 1.73
C VAL A 15 12.93 -6.56 1.81
N ALA A 16 12.44 -7.19 0.74
CA ALA A 16 12.30 -8.64 0.69
C ALA A 16 13.65 -9.35 0.91
N TYR A 17 14.72 -8.89 0.26
CA TYR A 17 16.05 -9.49 0.39
C TYR A 17 16.59 -9.41 1.82
N TYR A 18 16.29 -8.34 2.55
CA TYR A 18 16.71 -8.21 3.95
C TYR A 18 15.85 -9.05 4.90
N GLU A 19 14.54 -9.08 4.70
CA GLU A 19 13.59 -9.58 5.69
C GLU A 19 13.21 -11.05 5.47
N VAL A 20 13.08 -11.50 4.21
CA VAL A 20 12.78 -12.89 3.84
C VAL A 20 13.80 -13.89 4.42
N PRO A 21 15.13 -13.73 4.25
CA PRO A 21 16.08 -14.71 4.78
C PRO A 21 16.05 -14.75 6.31
N LYS A 22 15.85 -13.61 6.98
CA LYS A 22 15.72 -13.55 8.43
C LYS A 22 14.50 -14.32 8.92
N LEU A 23 13.35 -14.14 8.27
CA LEU A 23 12.10 -14.85 8.58
C LEU A 23 12.20 -16.36 8.29
N LEU A 24 12.88 -16.72 7.19
CA LEU A 24 13.09 -18.12 6.81
C LEU A 24 14.00 -18.85 7.81
N GLN A 25 15.09 -18.20 8.25
CA GLN A 25 16.02 -18.74 9.24
C GLN A 25 15.35 -18.98 10.59
N GLN A 26 14.40 -18.13 10.97
CA GLN A 26 13.65 -18.26 12.23
C GLN A 26 12.46 -19.24 12.13
N GLN A 27 12.25 -19.91 10.99
CA GLN A 27 11.11 -20.81 10.73
C GLN A 27 9.73 -20.14 10.89
N LEU A 28 9.67 -18.81 10.80
CA LEU A 28 8.45 -18.02 11.03
C LEU A 28 7.58 -17.95 9.76
N LYS A 29 7.08 -19.11 9.32
CA LYS A 29 6.32 -19.23 8.06
C LYS A 29 5.04 -18.40 8.05
N ARG A 30 4.37 -18.24 9.19
CA ARG A 30 3.16 -17.41 9.30
C ARG A 30 3.49 -15.93 9.12
N GLU A 31 4.57 -15.47 9.73
CA GLU A 31 5.02 -14.08 9.61
C GLU A 31 5.52 -13.78 8.20
N LEU A 32 6.19 -14.73 7.55
CA LEU A 32 6.58 -14.62 6.15
C LEU A 32 5.39 -14.38 5.22
N ILE A 33 4.27 -15.07 5.46
CA ILE A 33 3.03 -14.88 4.68
C ILE A 33 2.46 -13.49 4.94
N VAL A 34 2.35 -13.07 6.20
CA VAL A 34 1.82 -11.75 6.56
C VAL A 34 2.70 -10.64 5.96
N PHE A 35 4.02 -10.74 6.13
CA PHE A 35 5.00 -9.84 5.53
C PHE A 35 4.84 -9.79 4.01
N GLY A 36 4.81 -10.94 3.34
CA GLY A 36 4.64 -11.02 1.89
C GLY A 36 3.35 -10.37 1.41
N CYS A 37 2.22 -10.61 2.10
CA CYS A 37 0.96 -9.96 1.79
C CYS A 37 1.05 -8.44 1.92
N PHE A 38 1.57 -7.92 3.03
CA PHE A 38 1.72 -6.48 3.23
C PHE A 38 2.68 -5.85 2.22
N LEU A 39 3.79 -6.51 1.92
CA LEU A 39 4.77 -6.06 0.93
C LEU A 39 4.13 -5.97 -0.47
N LEU A 40 3.40 -7.01 -0.88
CA LEU A 40 2.69 -7.02 -2.16
C LEU A 40 1.63 -5.91 -2.23
N ILE A 41 0.85 -5.70 -1.17
CA ILE A 41 -0.13 -4.62 -1.11
C ILE A 41 0.56 -3.26 -1.25
N GLY A 42 1.64 -3.03 -0.50
CA GLY A 42 2.39 -1.78 -0.55
C GLY A 42 2.99 -1.51 -1.94
N VAL A 43 3.60 -2.52 -2.55
CA VAL A 43 4.16 -2.41 -3.92
C VAL A 43 3.05 -2.18 -4.94
N ALA A 44 1.92 -2.89 -4.85
CA ALA A 44 0.78 -2.71 -5.75
C ALA A 44 0.20 -1.29 -5.66
N LEU A 45 0.02 -0.75 -4.45
CA LEU A 45 -0.45 0.62 -4.23
C LEU A 45 0.54 1.66 -4.76
N ALA A 46 1.85 1.46 -4.52
CA ALA A 46 2.88 2.34 -5.03
C ALA A 46 2.92 2.34 -6.57
N LEU A 47 2.81 1.16 -7.19
CA LEU A 47 2.73 1.04 -8.65
C LEU A 47 1.46 1.69 -9.21
N ALA A 48 0.30 1.47 -8.58
CA ALA A 48 -0.95 2.10 -8.99
C ALA A 48 -0.85 3.64 -8.95
N THR A 49 -0.19 4.18 -7.92
CA THR A 49 0.07 5.62 -7.80
C THR A 49 1.00 6.11 -8.92
N VAL A 50 2.08 5.38 -9.22
CA VAL A 50 3.03 5.76 -10.29
C VAL A 50 2.38 5.69 -11.68
N LEU A 51 1.44 4.76 -11.88
CA LEU A 51 0.68 4.59 -13.11
C LEU A 51 -0.51 5.56 -13.23
N ASN A 52 -0.75 6.41 -12.22
CA ASN A 52 -1.95 7.26 -12.10
C ASN A 52 -3.25 6.45 -12.25
N LEU A 53 -3.27 5.20 -11.78
CA LEU A 53 -4.51 4.45 -11.67
C LEU A 53 -5.38 5.08 -10.56
N PRO A 54 -6.71 5.07 -10.71
CA PRO A 54 -7.61 5.54 -9.66
C PRO A 54 -7.49 4.60 -8.46
N VAL A 55 -6.65 4.97 -7.50
CA VAL A 55 -6.52 4.30 -6.22
C VAL A 55 -7.59 4.90 -5.30
N PRO A 56 -8.52 4.10 -4.75
CA PRO A 56 -9.49 4.61 -3.80
C PRO A 56 -8.75 5.19 -2.59
N ASN A 57 -8.86 6.49 -2.40
CA ASN A 57 -8.23 7.16 -1.27
C ASN A 57 -9.10 6.93 -0.02
N PRO A 58 -8.54 6.49 1.12
CA PRO A 58 -9.29 6.38 2.37
C PRO A 58 -10.01 7.67 2.73
N THR A 59 -9.43 8.81 2.34
CA THR A 59 -10.02 10.14 2.53
C THR A 59 -11.34 10.30 1.78
N ASP A 60 -11.49 9.70 0.59
CA ASP A 60 -12.74 9.72 -0.17
C ASP A 60 -13.84 8.94 0.55
N ALA A 61 -13.48 7.84 1.22
CA ALA A 61 -14.41 7.08 2.05
C ALA A 61 -14.83 7.87 3.30
N VAL A 62 -13.88 8.55 3.94
CA VAL A 62 -14.17 9.46 5.06
C VAL A 62 -15.08 10.60 4.58
N GLU A 63 -14.78 11.22 3.44
CA GLU A 63 -15.61 12.27 2.86
C GLU A 63 -17.02 11.76 2.56
N TYR A 64 -17.17 10.55 2.01
CA TYR A 64 -18.47 9.95 1.76
C TYR A 64 -19.29 9.76 3.05
N ILE A 65 -18.66 9.28 4.12
CA ILE A 65 -19.31 9.07 5.42
C ILE A 65 -19.68 10.40 6.07
N PHE A 66 -18.80 11.41 6.00
CA PHE A 66 -19.00 12.70 6.68
C PHE A 66 -19.79 13.71 5.85
N ARG A 67 -19.91 13.54 4.54
CA ARG A 67 -20.72 14.36 3.63
C ARG A 67 -22.13 14.66 4.16
N PRO A 68 -22.92 13.69 4.64
CA PRO A 68 -24.25 13.97 5.17
C PRO A 68 -24.22 14.87 6.41
N VAL A 69 -23.24 14.67 7.31
CA VAL A 69 -23.06 15.49 8.52
C VAL A 69 -22.66 16.91 8.16
N VAL A 70 -21.72 17.06 7.22
CA VAL A 70 -21.29 18.37 6.71
C VAL A 70 -22.45 19.11 6.05
N ARG A 71 -23.26 18.43 5.22
CA ARG A 71 -24.44 19.03 4.57
C ARG A 71 -25.54 19.43 5.57
N MET A 72 -25.66 18.73 6.70
CA MET A 72 -26.57 19.11 7.78
C MET A 72 -26.08 20.34 8.56
N LEU A 73 -24.76 20.45 8.79
CA LEU A 73 -24.15 21.54 9.56
C LEU A 73 -23.96 22.83 8.73
N TYR A 74 -23.63 22.69 7.45
CA TYR A 74 -23.46 23.78 6.49
C TYR A 74 -24.30 23.48 5.24
N PRO A 75 -25.58 23.91 5.22
CA PRO A 75 -26.47 23.70 4.07
C PRO A 75 -26.27 24.68 2.90
N GLY A 76 -25.14 25.40 2.84
CA GLY A 76 -24.83 26.42 1.82
C GLY A 76 -24.01 25.90 0.66
#